data_AF-A0A3A0G3K8-F1
#
_entry.id   AF-A0A3A0G3K8-F1
#
_cell.length_a   1.000
_cell.length_b   1.000
_cell.length_c   1.000
_cell.angle_alpha   90.00
_cell.angle_beta   90.00
_cell.angle_gamma   90.00
#
_symmetry.space_group_name_H-M   'P 1'
#
loop_
_entity.id
_entity.type
_entity.pdbx_description
1 polymer ?
#
loop_
_entity_poly.entity_id
_entity_poly.type
_entity_poly.pdbx_seq_one_letter_code
_entity_poly.pdbx_strand_id
1 'polypeptide(L)'
;ALGAGILPKLTLYITVAFFLLCFEPLYTAVMEGQVNPIILGLLVWFALSVAKEREIQAGTALALAALIKMSPALLLLALLKLRMWRSIAAFAGVSISLTLLLYAFTESAQVYAGFFNPVVPLVSGDMEERFVFNFAVDKSLLSLLGMHDNLYLRWLIKALLFALPLALTLAARPVGMRSNLVLCGILVCCMILAAPSIWFHHMVWLIIPLAVLTIRKEMLDEYSSKAAMRHWTFCLGCYFALSQTNQFHYLALVHAPVLLNVTALLPALVILIVIAGLAQRANIRLALTG
;
A
#
# COMPACT_ATOMS: atom_id res chain seq x y z
N ALA A 1 40.79 5.77 14.18
CA ALA A 1 40.17 5.13 13.00
C ALA A 1 38.77 4.56 13.26
N LEU A 2 37.94 5.21 14.12
CA LEU A 2 36.55 4.79 14.42
C LEU A 2 35.47 5.63 13.70
N GLY A 3 35.85 6.61 12.87
CA GLY A 3 34.91 7.62 12.35
C GLY A 3 34.32 7.36 10.96
N ALA A 4 34.98 6.59 10.09
CA ALA A 4 34.62 6.55 8.67
C ALA A 4 33.38 5.71 8.33
N GLY A 5 33.04 4.71 9.15
CA GLY A 5 31.90 3.81 8.91
C GLY A 5 30.62 4.11 9.70
N ILE A 6 30.74 4.84 10.82
CA ILE A 6 29.61 5.15 11.71
C ILE A 6 28.87 6.40 11.25
N LEU A 7 29.61 7.45 10.85
CA LEU A 7 29.03 8.73 10.40
C LEU A 7 28.07 8.54 9.21
N PRO A 8 28.40 7.76 8.16
CA PRO A 8 27.49 7.56 7.03
C PRO A 8 26.21 6.79 7.40
N LYS A 9 26.30 5.80 8.30
CA LYS A 9 25.13 5.03 8.76
C LYS A 9 24.23 5.87 9.65
N LEU A 10 24.81 6.65 10.56
CA LEU A 10 24.06 7.56 11.41
C LEU A 10 23.32 8.62 10.57
N THR A 11 24.00 9.24 9.60
CA THR A 11 23.38 10.18 8.66
C THR A 11 22.23 9.53 7.88
N LEU A 12 22.41 8.29 7.42
CA LEU A 12 21.32 7.54 6.77
C LEU A 12 20.13 7.33 7.70
N TYR A 13 20.36 6.87 8.94
CA TYR A 13 19.28 6.64 9.90
C TYR A 13 18.54 7.94 10.25
N ILE A 14 19.27 9.04 10.47
CA ILE A 14 18.68 10.35 10.73
C ILE A 14 17.85 10.81 9.53
N THR A 15 18.36 10.64 8.31
CA THR A 15 17.66 11.04 7.08
C THR A 15 16.37 10.24 6.90
N VAL A 16 16.44 8.92 7.08
CA VAL A 16 15.26 8.04 7.01
C VAL A 16 14.25 8.41 8.10
N ALA A 17 14.69 8.61 9.34
CA ALA A 17 13.83 9.02 10.44
C ALA A 17 13.15 10.37 10.14
N PHE A 18 13.88 11.34 9.61
CA PHE A 18 13.34 12.64 9.21
C PHE A 18 12.23 12.48 8.17
N PHE A 19 12.47 11.76 7.07
CA PHE A 19 11.44 11.53 6.05
C PHE A 19 10.25 10.71 6.55
N LEU A 20 10.44 9.81 7.51
CA LEU A 20 9.31 9.09 8.11
C LEU A 20 8.47 10.03 8.99
N LEU A 21 9.12 10.80 9.86
CA LEU A 21 8.43 11.70 10.79
C LEU A 21 7.75 12.88 10.08
N CYS A 22 8.30 13.33 8.95
CA CYS A 22 7.69 14.37 8.13
C CYS A 22 6.59 13.84 7.20
N PHE A 23 6.31 12.53 7.17
CA PHE A 23 5.27 11.97 6.33
C PHE A 23 3.96 12.04 7.09
N GLU A 24 3.12 13.03 6.76
CA GLU A 24 1.90 13.33 7.50
C GLU A 24 0.98 12.09 7.69
N PRO A 25 0.82 11.16 6.72
CA PRO A 25 0.05 9.93 6.95
C PRO A 25 0.60 9.05 8.08
N LEU A 26 1.93 9.03 8.27
CA LEU A 26 2.56 8.29 9.36
C LEU A 26 2.42 9.03 10.69
N TYR A 27 2.79 10.32 10.70
CA TYR A 27 2.72 11.15 11.89
C TYR A 27 1.30 11.17 12.48
N THR A 28 0.31 11.44 11.64
CA THR A 28 -1.10 11.51 12.03
C THR A 28 -1.60 10.15 12.51
N ALA A 29 -1.22 9.05 11.83
CA ALA A 29 -1.58 7.71 12.28
C ALA A 29 -1.06 7.40 13.69
N VAL A 30 0.16 7.82 14.02
CA VAL A 30 0.73 7.64 15.36
C VAL A 30 -0.01 8.49 16.38
N MET A 31 -0.26 9.76 16.08
CA MET A 31 -0.95 10.69 16.97
C MET A 31 -2.40 10.27 17.25
N GLU A 32 -3.07 9.69 16.26
CA GLU A 32 -4.44 9.17 16.36
C GLU A 32 -4.51 7.76 16.98
N GLY A 33 -3.37 7.13 17.30
CA GLY A 33 -3.34 5.77 17.84
C GLY A 33 -3.79 4.69 16.83
N GLN A 34 -3.65 4.96 15.53
CA GLN A 34 -4.03 4.03 14.47
C GLN A 34 -3.09 2.82 14.40
N VAL A 35 -3.63 1.66 14.00
CA VAL A 35 -2.85 0.42 13.83
C VAL A 35 -1.99 0.40 12.56
N ASN A 36 -2.21 1.35 11.64
CA ASN A 36 -1.57 1.33 10.31
C ASN A 36 -0.03 1.38 10.34
N PRO A 37 0.66 2.07 11.28
CA PRO A 37 2.12 2.00 11.41
C PRO A 37 2.64 0.62 11.81
N ILE A 38 1.90 -0.13 12.63
CA ILE A 38 2.24 -1.53 12.97
C ILE A 38 2.14 -2.39 11.71
N ILE A 39 1.05 -2.22 10.96
CA ILE A 39 0.85 -2.91 9.68
C ILE A 39 1.95 -2.54 8.68
N LEU A 40 2.37 -1.28 8.61
CA LEU A 40 3.51 -0.86 7.78
C LEU A 40 4.77 -1.67 8.14
N GLY A 41 5.09 -1.80 9.44
CA GLY A 41 6.24 -2.59 9.91
C GLY A 41 6.15 -4.06 9.47
N LEU A 42 4.98 -4.67 9.59
CA LEU A 42 4.73 -6.05 9.15
C LEU A 42 4.82 -6.20 7.62
N LEU A 43 4.33 -5.22 6.85
CA LEU A 43 4.43 -5.22 5.39
C LEU A 43 5.87 -4.99 4.91
N VAL A 44 6.67 -4.19 5.63
CA VAL A 44 8.11 -4.07 5.37
C VAL A 44 8.81 -5.40 5.67
N TRP A 45 8.50 -6.05 6.79
CA TRP A 45 9.03 -7.37 7.11
C TRP A 45 8.66 -8.41 6.05
N PHE A 46 7.39 -8.41 5.60
CA PHE A 46 6.92 -9.22 4.49
C PHE A 46 7.72 -8.97 3.22
N ALA A 47 7.77 -7.71 2.74
CA ALA A 47 8.44 -7.37 1.49
C ALA A 47 9.93 -7.75 1.51
N LEU A 48 10.63 -7.50 2.62
CA LEU A 48 12.02 -7.90 2.79
C LEU A 48 12.19 -9.43 2.84
N SER A 49 11.25 -10.16 3.45
CA SER A 49 11.28 -11.62 3.50
C SER A 49 11.04 -12.24 2.13
N VAL A 50 10.08 -11.70 1.35
CA VAL A 50 9.84 -12.10 -0.04
C VAL A 50 11.06 -11.79 -0.92
N ALA A 51 11.66 -10.62 -0.74
CA ALA A 51 12.85 -10.21 -1.50
C ALA A 51 14.07 -11.10 -1.21
N LYS A 52 14.19 -11.61 0.02
CA LYS A 52 15.26 -12.52 0.46
C LYS A 52 14.87 -14.00 0.42
N GLU A 53 13.72 -14.33 -0.18
CA GLU A 53 13.19 -15.70 -0.32
C GLU A 53 13.05 -16.46 1.02
N ARG A 54 12.81 -15.73 2.12
CA ARG A 54 12.59 -16.29 3.46
C ARG A 54 11.13 -16.67 3.64
N GLU A 55 10.74 -17.79 3.05
CA GLU A 55 9.33 -18.16 2.89
C GLU A 55 8.51 -18.13 4.19
N ILE A 56 8.96 -18.81 5.24
CA ILE A 56 8.20 -18.87 6.50
C ILE A 56 8.01 -17.48 7.10
N GLN A 57 9.05 -16.65 7.09
CA GLN A 57 8.98 -15.27 7.59
C GLN A 57 8.00 -14.42 6.78
N ALA A 58 8.00 -14.57 5.45
CA ALA A 58 7.05 -13.87 4.58
C ALA A 58 5.60 -14.28 4.92
N GLY A 59 5.33 -15.58 5.00
CA GLY A 59 4.01 -16.08 5.36
C GLY A 59 3.51 -15.59 6.73
N THR A 60 4.37 -15.67 7.75
CA THR A 60 4.05 -15.21 9.11
C THR A 60 3.80 -13.70 9.17
N ALA A 61 4.68 -12.89 8.57
CA ALA A 61 4.53 -11.44 8.54
C ALA A 61 3.21 -11.02 7.90
N LEU A 62 2.86 -11.67 6.78
CA LEU A 62 1.62 -11.41 6.07
C LEU A 62 0.38 -11.83 6.86
N ALA A 63 0.42 -12.98 7.54
CA ALA A 63 -0.69 -13.45 8.38
C ALA A 63 -0.96 -12.49 9.53
N LEU A 64 0.10 -12.06 10.24
CA LEU A 64 -0.03 -11.09 11.32
C LEU A 64 -0.63 -9.77 10.82
N ALA A 65 -0.20 -9.27 9.66
CA ALA A 65 -0.76 -8.07 9.08
C ALA A 65 -2.24 -8.24 8.71
N ALA A 66 -2.58 -9.36 8.07
CA ALA A 66 -3.93 -9.68 7.59
C ALA A 66 -4.94 -9.91 8.73
N LEU A 67 -4.49 -10.49 9.85
CA LEU A 67 -5.30 -10.69 11.05
C LEU A 67 -5.64 -9.37 11.75
N ILE A 68 -4.72 -8.40 11.73
CA ILE A 68 -4.98 -7.05 12.27
C ILE A 68 -5.90 -6.27 11.32
N LYS A 69 -5.68 -6.40 10.01
CA LYS A 69 -6.47 -5.72 8.98
C LYS A 69 -6.53 -6.55 7.72
N MET A 70 -7.74 -6.77 7.19
CA MET A 70 -7.93 -7.69 6.07
C MET A 70 -7.20 -7.26 4.78
N SER A 71 -6.98 -5.96 4.56
CA SER A 71 -6.41 -5.43 3.30
C SER A 71 -5.07 -6.09 2.90
N PRO A 72 -4.08 -6.23 3.81
CA PRO A 72 -2.86 -6.99 3.56
C PRO A 72 -3.02 -8.36 2.89
N ALA A 73 -4.13 -9.08 3.09
CA ALA A 73 -4.33 -10.41 2.51
C ALA A 73 -4.19 -10.44 0.98
N LEU A 74 -4.38 -9.30 0.30
CA LEU A 74 -4.17 -9.17 -1.14
C LEU A 74 -2.74 -9.48 -1.59
N LEU A 75 -1.74 -9.31 -0.70
CA LEU A 75 -0.35 -9.63 -0.98
C LEU A 75 -0.09 -11.14 -1.02
N LEU A 76 -1.06 -12.00 -0.68
CA LEU A 76 -1.01 -13.44 -0.98
C LEU A 76 -0.80 -13.69 -2.48
N LEU A 77 -1.28 -12.79 -3.35
CA LEU A 77 -1.06 -12.87 -4.79
C LEU A 77 0.44 -12.84 -5.14
N ALA A 78 1.27 -12.14 -4.36
CA ALA A 78 2.72 -12.18 -4.54
C ALA A 78 3.28 -13.57 -4.27
N LEU A 79 2.85 -14.19 -3.17
CA LEU A 79 3.31 -15.52 -2.77
C LEU A 79 2.87 -16.60 -3.76
N LEU A 80 1.64 -16.50 -4.27
CA LEU A 80 1.11 -17.37 -5.32
C LEU A 80 1.90 -17.21 -6.62
N LYS A 81 2.13 -15.97 -7.06
CA LYS A 81 2.90 -15.67 -8.28
C LYS A 81 4.34 -16.18 -8.20
N LEU A 82 4.97 -16.03 -7.04
CA LEU A 82 6.34 -16.49 -6.77
C LEU A 82 6.41 -17.98 -6.40
N ARG A 83 5.27 -18.67 -6.33
CA ARG A 83 5.15 -20.10 -5.95
C ARG A 83 5.80 -20.41 -4.59
N MET A 84 5.74 -19.46 -3.66
CA MET A 84 6.30 -19.61 -2.32
C MET A 84 5.33 -20.38 -1.41
N TRP A 85 5.14 -21.67 -1.70
CA TRP A 85 4.13 -22.52 -1.07
C TRP A 85 4.32 -22.65 0.45
N ARG A 86 5.56 -22.62 0.94
CA ARG A 86 5.81 -22.69 2.39
C ARG A 86 5.36 -21.40 3.07
N SER A 87 5.45 -20.26 2.37
CA SER A 87 4.89 -19.00 2.85
C SER A 87 3.37 -19.06 2.94
N ILE A 88 2.71 -19.66 1.95
CA ILE A 88 1.25 -19.84 1.95
C ILE A 88 0.83 -20.77 3.10
N ALA A 89 1.55 -21.87 3.31
CA ALA A 89 1.32 -22.77 4.44
C ALA A 89 1.55 -22.07 5.78
N ALA A 90 2.61 -21.27 5.92
CA ALA A 90 2.88 -20.49 7.12
C ALA A 90 1.79 -19.42 7.36
N PHE A 91 1.32 -18.76 6.30
CA PHE A 91 0.21 -17.80 6.39
C PHE A 91 -1.05 -18.47 6.93
N ALA A 92 -1.44 -19.61 6.34
CA ALA A 92 -2.62 -20.36 6.74
C ALA A 92 -2.47 -20.89 8.17
N GLY A 93 -1.32 -21.50 8.50
CA GLY A 93 -1.02 -22.04 9.82
C GLY A 93 -1.09 -20.97 10.91
N VAL A 94 -0.40 -19.84 10.74
CA VAL A 94 -0.44 -18.72 11.71
C VAL A 94 -1.86 -18.16 11.85
N SER A 95 -2.56 -17.96 10.73
CA SER A 95 -3.93 -17.42 10.74
C SER A 95 -4.89 -18.33 11.50
N ILE A 96 -4.87 -19.63 11.21
CA ILE A 96 -5.71 -20.64 11.86
C ILE A 96 -5.33 -20.76 13.34
N SER A 97 -4.04 -20.93 13.66
CA SER A 97 -3.58 -21.09 15.04
C SER A 97 -3.94 -19.90 15.92
N LEU A 98 -3.74 -18.67 15.45
CA LEU A 98 -4.10 -17.48 16.23
C LEU A 98 -5.61 -17.29 16.32
N THR A 99 -6.37 -17.59 15.27
CA THR A 99 -7.83 -17.53 15.33
C THR A 99 -8.39 -18.54 16.33
N LEU A 100 -7.88 -19.78 16.33
CA LEU A 100 -8.27 -20.82 17.29
C LEU A 100 -7.82 -20.49 18.71
N LEU A 101 -6.62 -19.93 18.86
CA LEU A 101 -6.12 -19.47 20.15
C LEU A 101 -7.04 -18.39 20.71
N LEU A 102 -7.34 -17.35 19.92
CA LEU A 102 -8.28 -16.31 20.33
C LEU A 102 -9.63 -16.91 20.68
N TYR A 103 -10.20 -17.76 19.82
CA TYR A 103 -11.48 -18.42 20.09
C TYR A 103 -11.48 -19.24 21.40
N ALA A 104 -10.37 -19.89 21.75
CA ALA A 104 -10.25 -20.63 23.00
C ALA A 104 -10.16 -19.73 24.25
N PHE A 105 -9.78 -18.46 24.08
CA PHE A 105 -9.56 -17.50 25.16
C PHE A 105 -10.61 -16.36 25.21
N THR A 106 -11.57 -16.32 24.29
CA THR A 106 -12.61 -15.28 24.22
C THR A 106 -14.00 -15.78 24.61
N GLU A 107 -14.94 -14.84 24.67
CA GLU A 107 -16.35 -15.00 25.01
C GLU A 107 -17.13 -15.94 24.04
N SER A 108 -18.35 -16.28 24.44
CA SER A 108 -19.22 -17.28 23.77
C SER A 108 -19.34 -17.12 22.25
N ALA A 109 -19.70 -18.21 21.55
CA ALA A 109 -19.95 -18.22 20.11
C ALA A 109 -20.93 -17.13 19.62
N GLN A 110 -21.79 -16.61 20.50
CA GLN A 110 -22.71 -15.51 20.20
C GLN A 110 -21.99 -14.17 19.99
N VAL A 111 -20.90 -13.92 20.71
CA VAL A 111 -20.09 -12.70 20.54
C VAL A 111 -19.41 -12.71 19.16
N TYR A 112 -18.89 -13.86 18.74
CA TYR A 112 -18.36 -14.02 17.38
C TYR A 112 -19.45 -13.85 16.31
N ALA A 113 -20.62 -14.48 16.47
CA ALA A 113 -21.73 -14.32 15.54
C ALA A 113 -22.14 -12.85 15.40
N GLY A 114 -22.20 -12.10 16.51
CA GLY A 114 -22.45 -10.66 16.52
C GLY A 114 -21.38 -9.84 15.79
N PHE A 115 -20.10 -10.21 15.94
CA PHE A 115 -18.99 -9.56 15.23
C PHE A 115 -19.00 -9.83 13.71
N PHE A 116 -19.39 -11.05 13.28
CA PHE A 116 -19.44 -11.42 11.87
C PHE A 116 -20.69 -10.92 11.14
N ASN A 117 -21.79 -10.67 11.86
CA ASN A 117 -23.06 -10.19 11.27
C ASN A 117 -22.90 -8.91 10.40
N PRO A 118 -22.12 -7.87 10.80
CA PRO A 118 -21.89 -6.69 9.96
C PRO A 118 -20.77 -6.84 8.91
N VAL A 119 -20.09 -7.99 8.79
CA VAL A 119 -18.89 -8.11 7.93
C VAL A 119 -19.22 -7.91 6.45
N VAL A 120 -20.37 -8.41 5.98
CA VAL A 120 -20.76 -8.26 4.57
C VAL A 120 -21.00 -6.79 4.19
N PRO A 121 -21.82 -6.00 4.93
CA PRO A 121 -21.95 -4.55 4.70
C PRO A 121 -20.63 -3.77 4.82
N LEU A 122 -19.76 -4.15 5.76
CA LEU A 122 -18.47 -3.48 5.98
C LEU A 122 -17.52 -3.69 4.79
N VAL A 123 -17.47 -4.90 4.25
CA VAL A 123 -16.60 -5.27 3.11
C VAL A 123 -17.16 -4.73 1.79
N SER A 124 -18.48 -4.67 1.63
CA SER A 124 -19.11 -4.05 0.44
C SER A 124 -18.90 -2.53 0.38
N GLY A 125 -18.52 -1.90 1.50
CA GLY A 125 -18.39 -0.46 1.60
C GLY A 125 -19.73 0.25 1.59
N ASP A 126 -20.77 -0.46 2.02
CA ASP A 126 -22.14 0.02 2.22
C ASP A 126 -22.27 0.58 3.65
N MET A 127 -21.37 1.51 3.97
CA MET A 127 -21.36 2.25 5.22
C MET A 127 -21.98 3.63 4.96
N GLU A 128 -22.75 4.12 5.94
CA GLU A 128 -23.44 5.43 5.87
C GLU A 128 -22.51 6.54 5.33
N GLU A 129 -23.06 7.41 4.48
CA GLU A 129 -22.39 8.54 3.80
C GLU A 129 -21.75 9.59 4.73
N ARG A 130 -21.75 9.38 6.05
CA ARG A 130 -21.39 10.37 7.07
C ARG A 130 -19.89 10.70 7.13
N PHE A 131 -19.05 10.09 6.29
CA PHE A 131 -17.60 10.31 6.32
C PHE A 131 -17.16 11.26 5.22
N VAL A 132 -17.01 12.53 5.59
CA VAL A 132 -16.52 13.62 4.71
C VAL A 132 -15.11 13.33 4.16
N PHE A 133 -14.30 12.53 4.87
CA PHE A 133 -12.91 12.23 4.52
C PHE A 133 -12.73 10.81 3.97
N ASN A 134 -13.34 10.52 2.81
CA ASN A 134 -13.16 9.25 2.12
C ASN A 134 -12.47 9.44 0.76
N PHE A 135 -11.23 8.97 0.66
CA PHE A 135 -10.38 9.01 -0.54
C PHE A 135 -10.56 7.77 -1.44
N ALA A 136 -11.63 7.00 -1.24
CA ALA A 136 -11.93 5.84 -2.07
C ALA A 136 -12.29 6.27 -3.51
N VAL A 137 -11.53 5.77 -4.47
CA VAL A 137 -11.54 6.24 -5.87
C VAL A 137 -12.91 6.07 -6.52
N ASP A 138 -13.61 4.99 -6.18
CA ASP A 138 -14.93 4.66 -6.69
C ASP A 138 -15.94 5.74 -6.34
N LYS A 139 -16.12 6.05 -5.04
CA LYS A 139 -17.09 7.07 -4.59
C LYS A 139 -16.74 8.46 -5.11
N SER A 140 -15.46 8.86 -5.05
CA SER A 140 -15.03 10.18 -5.52
C SER A 140 -15.21 10.34 -7.04
N LEU A 141 -15.00 9.28 -7.82
CA LEU A 141 -15.21 9.31 -9.28
C LEU A 141 -16.69 9.35 -9.63
N LEU A 142 -17.54 8.54 -8.97
CA LEU A 142 -18.99 8.59 -9.18
C LEU A 142 -19.55 9.99 -8.87
N SER A 143 -19.14 10.56 -7.73
CA SER A 143 -19.56 11.92 -7.33
C SER A 143 -19.06 13.00 -8.29
N LEU A 144 -17.80 12.92 -8.75
CA LEU A 144 -17.25 13.84 -9.74
C LEU A 144 -18.04 13.83 -11.06
N LEU A 145 -18.50 12.65 -11.48
CA LEU A 145 -19.27 12.46 -12.71
C LEU A 145 -20.77 12.74 -12.53
N GLY A 146 -21.22 13.12 -11.33
CA GLY A 146 -22.64 13.32 -11.03
C GLY A 146 -23.47 12.02 -11.14
N MET A 147 -22.83 10.85 -11.02
CA MET A 147 -23.51 9.56 -11.09
C MET A 147 -23.96 9.11 -9.70
N HIS A 148 -25.11 8.44 -9.64
CA HIS A 148 -25.62 7.86 -8.40
C HIS A 148 -24.64 6.82 -7.82
N ASP A 149 -24.48 6.78 -6.50
CA ASP A 149 -23.70 5.74 -5.82
C ASP A 149 -24.33 4.37 -6.10
N ASN A 150 -23.67 3.56 -6.92
CA ASN A 150 -24.14 2.25 -7.34
C ASN A 150 -23.07 1.20 -7.06
N LEU A 151 -23.43 0.18 -6.28
CA LEU A 151 -22.51 -0.87 -5.86
C LEU A 151 -21.82 -1.56 -7.05
N TYR A 152 -22.54 -1.88 -8.12
CA TYR A 152 -21.97 -2.54 -9.30
C TYR A 152 -20.97 -1.64 -10.04
N LEU A 153 -21.27 -0.34 -10.18
CA LEU A 153 -20.33 0.61 -10.77
C LEU A 153 -19.08 0.77 -9.91
N ARG A 154 -19.22 0.78 -8.57
CA ARG A 154 -18.08 0.82 -7.64
C ARG A 154 -17.18 -0.39 -7.82
N TRP A 155 -17.75 -1.59 -7.91
CA TRP A 155 -17.00 -2.82 -8.19
C TRP A 155 -16.34 -2.80 -9.56
N LEU A 156 -17.03 -2.28 -10.60
CA LEU A 156 -16.46 -2.16 -11.94
C LEU A 156 -15.25 -1.21 -11.94
N ILE A 157 -15.36 -0.03 -11.33
CA ILE A 157 -14.25 0.93 -11.22
C ILE A 157 -13.06 0.28 -10.51
N LYS A 158 -13.29 -0.37 -9.36
CA LYS A 158 -12.23 -1.09 -8.64
C LYS A 158 -11.63 -2.22 -9.45
N ALA A 159 -12.45 -3.01 -10.15
CA ALA A 159 -11.98 -4.08 -11.00
C ALA A 159 -11.08 -3.53 -12.11
N LEU A 160 -11.42 -2.41 -12.75
CA LEU A 160 -10.59 -1.77 -13.78
C LEU A 160 -9.27 -1.23 -13.20
N LEU A 161 -9.33 -0.56 -12.04
CA LEU A 161 -8.16 -0.02 -11.34
C LEU A 161 -7.23 -1.13 -10.82
N PHE A 162 -7.79 -2.30 -10.49
CA PHE A 162 -7.05 -3.45 -10.01
C PHE A 162 -6.51 -4.33 -11.16
N ALA A 163 -7.30 -4.48 -12.22
CA ALA A 163 -7.01 -5.38 -13.34
C ALA A 163 -5.72 -4.99 -14.08
N LEU A 164 -5.50 -3.70 -14.35
CA LEU A 164 -4.30 -3.28 -15.09
C LEU A 164 -3.01 -3.53 -14.28
N PRO A 165 -2.86 -3.06 -13.03
CA PRO A 165 -1.68 -3.37 -12.22
C PRO A 165 -1.50 -4.87 -11.95
N LEU A 166 -2.61 -5.61 -11.77
CA LEU A 166 -2.57 -7.07 -11.63
C LEU A 166 -2.10 -7.75 -12.92
N ALA A 167 -2.62 -7.34 -14.08
CA ALA A 167 -2.20 -7.87 -15.37
C ALA A 167 -0.72 -7.60 -15.62
N LEU A 168 -0.22 -6.40 -15.31
CA LEU A 168 1.19 -6.05 -15.39
C LEU A 168 2.03 -6.93 -14.45
N THR A 169 1.54 -7.15 -13.23
CA THR A 169 2.14 -8.04 -12.23
C THR A 169 2.21 -9.50 -12.70
N LEU A 170 1.14 -10.00 -13.32
CA LEU A 170 1.06 -11.36 -13.83
C LEU A 170 1.87 -11.55 -15.11
N ALA A 171 1.97 -10.54 -15.96
CA ALA A 171 2.78 -10.54 -17.17
C ALA A 171 4.28 -10.46 -16.86
N ALA A 172 4.66 -9.79 -15.77
CA ALA A 172 6.04 -9.74 -15.32
C ALA A 172 6.57 -11.12 -14.94
N ARG A 173 7.83 -11.38 -15.28
CA ARG A 173 8.62 -12.52 -14.78
C ARG A 173 9.61 -11.99 -13.76
N PRO A 174 9.22 -11.87 -12.47
CA PRO A 174 10.11 -11.34 -11.47
C PRO A 174 11.31 -12.27 -11.31
N VAL A 175 12.50 -11.74 -11.55
CA VAL A 175 13.77 -12.42 -11.29
C VAL A 175 14.58 -11.57 -10.33
N GLY A 176 14.94 -12.14 -9.18
CA GLY A 176 15.78 -11.53 -8.16
C GLY A 176 15.08 -10.56 -7.20
N MET A 177 15.82 -10.20 -6.15
CA MET A 177 15.37 -9.41 -4.99
C MET A 177 14.60 -8.13 -5.36
N ARG A 178 15.10 -7.37 -6.35
CA ARG A 178 14.47 -6.11 -6.77
C ARG A 178 13.10 -6.33 -7.41
N SER A 179 12.98 -7.32 -8.28
CA SER A 179 11.72 -7.60 -8.97
C SER A 179 10.63 -8.04 -7.98
N ASN A 180 11.02 -8.81 -6.95
CA ASN A 180 10.15 -9.21 -5.85
C ASN A 180 9.67 -8.01 -5.02
N LEU A 181 10.55 -7.03 -4.76
CA LEU A 181 10.17 -5.78 -4.09
C LEU A 181 9.23 -4.92 -4.94
N VAL A 182 9.46 -4.84 -6.25
CA VAL A 182 8.56 -4.13 -7.18
C VAL A 182 7.17 -4.76 -7.19
N LEU A 183 7.10 -6.09 -7.25
CA LEU A 183 5.86 -6.84 -7.12
C LEU A 183 5.11 -6.49 -5.82
N CYS A 184 5.81 -6.51 -4.69
CA CYS A 184 5.22 -6.13 -3.40
C CYS A 184 4.72 -4.67 -3.40
N GLY A 185 5.51 -3.73 -3.94
CA GLY A 185 5.14 -2.33 -4.03
C GLY A 185 3.88 -2.10 -4.87
N ILE A 186 3.76 -2.74 -6.03
CA ILE A 186 2.56 -2.66 -6.87
C ILE A 186 1.35 -3.21 -6.12
N LEU A 187 1.47 -4.37 -5.46
CA LEU A 187 0.35 -4.96 -4.72
C LEU A 187 -0.07 -4.15 -3.49
N VAL A 188 0.86 -3.44 -2.83
CA VAL A 188 0.52 -2.47 -1.78
C VAL A 188 -0.29 -1.30 -2.35
N CYS A 189 0.10 -0.77 -3.52
CA CYS A 189 -0.68 0.25 -4.21
C CYS A 189 -2.10 -0.26 -4.55
N CYS A 190 -2.19 -1.46 -5.10
CA CYS A 190 -3.47 -2.09 -5.45
C CYS A 190 -4.37 -2.33 -4.23
N MET A 191 -3.78 -2.74 -3.10
CA MET A 191 -4.48 -2.95 -1.84
C MET A 191 -5.19 -1.69 -1.37
N ILE A 192 -4.56 -0.52 -1.55
CA ILE A 192 -5.17 0.76 -1.20
C ILE A 192 -6.27 1.11 -2.22
N LEU A 193 -5.99 1.02 -3.52
CA LEU A 193 -6.98 1.35 -4.56
C LEU A 193 -8.25 0.48 -4.51
N ALA A 194 -8.12 -0.77 -4.08
CA ALA A 194 -9.25 -1.69 -3.95
C ALA A 194 -10.07 -1.47 -2.67
N ALA A 195 -9.56 -0.72 -1.69
CA ALA A 195 -10.20 -0.57 -0.39
C ALA A 195 -11.57 0.14 -0.52
N PRO A 196 -12.61 -0.34 0.18
CA PRO A 196 -13.95 0.26 0.11
C PRO A 196 -14.07 1.61 0.80
N SER A 197 -13.17 1.89 1.74
CA SER A 197 -13.02 3.17 2.41
C SER A 197 -11.55 3.44 2.61
N ILE A 198 -11.14 4.67 2.35
CA ILE A 198 -9.76 5.10 2.45
C ILE A 198 -9.72 6.40 3.23
N TRP A 199 -9.10 6.35 4.38
CA TRP A 199 -8.75 7.54 5.15
C TRP A 199 -7.30 7.90 4.91
N PHE A 200 -6.96 9.16 5.11
CA PHE A 200 -5.63 9.68 4.83
C PHE A 200 -4.48 8.88 5.48
N HIS A 201 -4.64 8.43 6.74
CA HIS A 201 -3.63 7.63 7.43
C HIS A 201 -3.39 6.24 6.81
N HIS A 202 -4.21 5.76 5.86
CA HIS A 202 -3.94 4.52 5.10
C HIS A 202 -2.80 4.72 4.10
N MET A 203 -2.55 5.97 3.68
CA MET A 203 -1.46 6.31 2.76
C MET A 203 -0.08 6.03 3.33
N VAL A 204 0.02 5.77 4.64
CA VAL A 204 1.26 5.37 5.32
C VAL A 204 1.94 4.16 4.66
N TRP A 205 1.15 3.21 4.12
CA TRP A 205 1.71 2.02 3.48
C TRP A 205 2.41 2.32 2.15
N LEU A 206 2.13 3.47 1.52
CA LEU A 206 2.79 3.92 0.28
C LEU A 206 4.28 4.26 0.48
N ILE A 207 4.77 4.32 1.72
CA ILE A 207 6.21 4.35 2.00
C ILE A 207 6.93 3.18 1.32
N ILE A 208 6.31 1.99 1.28
CA ILE A 208 6.92 0.80 0.66
C ILE A 208 7.18 1.02 -0.84
N PRO A 209 6.17 1.26 -1.69
CA PRO A 209 6.40 1.47 -3.12
C PRO A 209 7.29 2.69 -3.41
N LEU A 210 7.21 3.77 -2.62
CA LEU A 210 8.13 4.91 -2.74
C LEU A 210 9.59 4.52 -2.45
N ALA A 211 9.84 3.76 -1.38
CA ALA A 211 11.17 3.26 -1.07
C ALA A 211 11.69 2.33 -2.18
N VAL A 212 10.84 1.46 -2.73
CA VAL A 212 11.22 0.57 -3.84
C VAL A 212 11.61 1.36 -5.10
N LEU A 213 10.93 2.46 -5.41
CA LEU A 213 11.32 3.36 -6.49
C LEU A 213 12.72 3.93 -6.30
N THR A 214 13.20 4.11 -5.06
CA THR A 214 14.55 4.61 -4.80
C THR A 214 15.65 3.56 -4.96
N ILE A 215 15.32 2.26 -4.97
CA ILE A 215 16.29 1.17 -5.12
C ILE A 215 16.81 1.14 -6.57
N ARG A 216 18.14 1.25 -6.75
CA ARG A 216 18.82 1.29 -8.06
C ARG A 216 19.67 0.03 -8.30
N LYS A 217 19.95 -0.27 -9.59
CA LYS A 217 20.74 -1.43 -10.03
C LYS A 217 22.25 -1.18 -9.91
N GLU A 218 22.72 0.02 -10.24
CA GLU A 218 24.13 0.38 -10.10
C GLU A 218 24.26 1.69 -9.30
N MET A 219 25.08 1.67 -8.27
CA MET A 219 25.55 2.84 -7.50
C MET A 219 27.06 3.02 -7.70
N LEU A 220 27.58 2.66 -8.89
CA LEU A 220 29.03 2.69 -9.12
C LEU A 220 29.55 3.24 -10.46
N ASP A 221 28.77 3.49 -11.50
CA ASP A 221 29.35 4.08 -12.73
C ASP A 221 28.46 5.17 -13.35
N GLU A 222 29.07 6.34 -13.61
CA GLU A 222 28.71 7.41 -14.55
C GLU A 222 27.23 7.75 -14.81
N TYR A 223 26.35 7.60 -13.82
CA TYR A 223 25.00 8.14 -13.95
C TYR A 223 25.06 9.66 -13.85
N SER A 224 24.69 10.36 -14.95
CA SER A 224 24.57 11.82 -14.94
C SER A 224 23.75 12.27 -13.73
N SER A 225 24.34 13.12 -12.90
CA SER A 225 23.72 13.72 -11.71
C SER A 225 22.30 14.25 -12.00
N LYS A 226 22.05 14.70 -13.23
CA LYS A 226 20.74 15.15 -13.72
C LYS A 226 19.67 14.05 -13.70
N ALA A 227 19.96 12.84 -14.18
CA ALA A 227 18.98 11.76 -14.21
C ALA A 227 18.67 11.25 -12.80
N ALA A 228 19.69 11.22 -11.93
CA ALA A 228 19.50 10.91 -10.52
C ALA A 228 18.66 11.97 -9.80
N MET A 229 18.88 13.25 -10.09
CA MET A 229 18.12 14.37 -9.55
C MET A 229 16.67 14.32 -10.00
N ARG A 230 16.38 14.15 -11.30
CA ARG A 230 15.02 14.00 -11.83
C ARG A 230 14.23 12.90 -11.11
N HIS A 231 14.87 11.76 -10.86
CA HIS A 231 14.23 10.65 -10.16
C HIS A 231 13.94 10.97 -8.69
N TRP A 232 14.87 11.63 -7.99
CA TRP A 232 14.64 12.07 -6.62
C TRP A 232 13.55 13.13 -6.54
N THR A 233 13.54 14.12 -7.45
CA THR A 233 12.48 15.11 -7.56
C THR A 233 11.13 14.43 -7.78
N PHE A 234 11.05 13.40 -8.63
CA PHE A 234 9.83 12.63 -8.83
C PHE A 234 9.35 11.93 -7.55
N CYS A 235 10.23 11.22 -6.85
CA CYS A 235 9.87 10.52 -5.60
C CYS A 235 9.44 11.51 -4.51
N LEU A 236 10.17 12.62 -4.36
CA LEU A 236 9.86 13.68 -3.41
C LEU A 236 8.54 14.37 -3.75
N GLY A 237 8.23 14.57 -5.03
CA GLY A 237 6.95 15.10 -5.49
C GLY A 237 5.78 14.18 -5.13
N CYS A 238 5.93 12.87 -5.36
CA CYS A 238 4.91 11.88 -4.96
C CYS A 238 4.74 11.84 -3.44
N TYR A 239 5.86 11.82 -2.70
CA TYR A 239 5.87 11.89 -1.24
C TYR A 239 5.14 13.14 -0.73
N PHE A 240 5.44 14.32 -1.28
CA PHE A 240 4.84 15.58 -0.88
C PHE A 240 3.34 15.60 -1.20
N ALA A 241 2.93 15.20 -2.41
CA ALA A 241 1.53 15.15 -2.79
C ALA A 241 0.70 14.23 -1.88
N LEU A 242 1.23 13.06 -1.54
CA LEU A 242 0.61 12.16 -0.57
C LEU A 242 0.59 12.76 0.82
N SER A 243 1.67 13.42 1.24
CA SER A 243 1.74 14.03 2.56
C SER A 243 0.78 15.21 2.70
N GLN A 244 0.50 15.98 1.66
CA GLN A 244 -0.35 17.18 1.72
C GLN A 244 -1.80 16.92 1.34
N THR A 245 -2.15 15.68 0.96
CA THR A 245 -3.49 15.33 0.49
C THR A 245 -4.58 15.77 1.49
N ASN A 246 -4.38 15.49 2.78
CA ASN A 246 -5.37 15.82 3.80
C ASN A 246 -5.60 17.33 3.89
N GLN A 247 -4.51 18.11 3.86
CA GLN A 247 -4.58 19.56 3.90
C GLN A 247 -5.29 20.13 2.67
N PHE A 248 -4.96 19.66 1.46
CA PHE A 248 -5.65 20.09 0.25
C PHE A 248 -7.15 19.77 0.29
N HIS A 249 -7.51 18.60 0.79
CA HIS A 249 -8.90 18.19 0.91
C HIS A 249 -9.66 19.01 1.97
N TYR A 250 -9.03 19.29 3.11
CA TYR A 250 -9.57 20.18 4.14
C TYR A 250 -9.78 21.60 3.61
N LEU A 251 -8.80 22.16 2.89
CA LEU A 251 -8.93 23.48 2.28
C LEU A 251 -10.06 23.52 1.24
N ALA A 252 -10.23 22.47 0.44
CA ALA A 252 -11.35 22.35 -0.49
C ALA A 252 -12.69 22.32 0.28
N LEU A 253 -12.78 21.55 1.36
CA LEU A 253 -13.98 21.48 2.19
C LEU A 253 -14.40 22.85 2.73
N VAL A 254 -13.44 23.65 3.22
CA VAL A 254 -13.72 24.93 3.89
C VAL A 254 -13.90 26.09 2.89
N HIS A 255 -13.09 26.14 1.83
CA HIS A 255 -12.97 27.32 0.99
C HIS A 255 -13.42 27.14 -0.45
N ALA A 256 -13.42 25.90 -0.97
CA ALA A 256 -13.76 25.62 -2.37
C ALA A 256 -14.45 24.25 -2.53
N PRO A 257 -15.70 24.08 -2.04
CA PRO A 257 -16.37 22.77 -2.02
C PRO A 257 -16.49 22.10 -3.41
N VAL A 258 -16.50 22.90 -4.49
CA VAL A 258 -16.46 22.41 -5.87
C VAL A 258 -15.23 21.53 -6.17
N LEU A 259 -14.14 21.68 -5.42
CA LEU A 259 -12.91 20.89 -5.56
C LEU A 259 -12.86 19.66 -4.66
N LEU A 260 -13.89 19.37 -3.87
CA LEU A 260 -13.88 18.28 -2.88
C LEU A 260 -13.65 16.92 -3.55
N ASN A 261 -14.37 16.63 -4.64
CA ASN A 261 -14.23 15.39 -5.39
C ASN A 261 -12.87 15.28 -6.10
N VAL A 262 -12.33 16.40 -6.58
CA VAL A 262 -11.02 16.45 -7.25
C VAL A 262 -9.90 16.17 -6.26
N THR A 263 -9.92 16.81 -5.09
CA THR A 263 -8.92 16.60 -4.04
C THR A 263 -8.99 15.20 -3.43
N ALA A 264 -10.19 14.59 -3.36
CA ALA A 264 -10.35 13.21 -2.93
C ALA A 264 -9.71 12.18 -3.89
N LEU A 265 -9.58 12.52 -5.19
CA LEU A 265 -8.94 11.67 -6.20
C LEU A 265 -7.41 11.84 -6.27
N LEU A 266 -6.83 12.83 -5.58
CA LEU A 266 -5.40 13.11 -5.64
C LEU A 266 -4.53 11.89 -5.23
N PRO A 267 -4.83 11.16 -4.14
CA PRO A 267 -4.04 9.97 -3.78
C PRO A 267 -4.10 8.89 -4.85
N ALA A 268 -5.27 8.66 -5.43
CA ALA A 268 -5.46 7.66 -6.48
C ALA A 268 -4.55 7.95 -7.69
N LEU A 269 -4.52 9.22 -8.12
CA LEU A 269 -3.66 9.68 -9.20
C LEU A 269 -2.17 9.44 -8.88
N VAL A 270 -1.72 9.81 -7.68
CA VAL A 270 -0.33 9.60 -7.26
C VAL A 270 0.00 8.11 -7.20
N ILE A 271 -0.92 7.27 -6.70
CA ILE A 271 -0.73 5.81 -6.64
C ILE A 271 -0.58 5.23 -8.06
N LEU A 272 -1.40 5.66 -9.03
CA LEU A 272 -1.29 5.22 -10.42
C LEU A 272 0.06 5.65 -11.05
N ILE A 273 0.53 6.86 -10.76
CA ILE A 273 1.84 7.36 -11.18
C ILE A 273 2.98 6.50 -10.58
N VAL A 274 2.87 6.15 -9.29
CA VAL A 274 3.84 5.28 -8.60
C VAL A 274 3.84 3.87 -9.21
N ILE A 275 2.67 3.30 -9.51
CA ILE A 275 2.55 2.00 -10.20
C ILE A 275 3.25 2.06 -11.57
N ALA A 276 3.01 3.12 -12.35
CA ALA A 276 3.67 3.29 -13.65
C ALA A 276 5.20 3.36 -13.53
N GLY A 277 5.71 4.12 -12.55
CA GLY A 277 7.15 4.18 -12.27
C GLY A 277 7.74 2.83 -11.83
N LEU A 278 7.01 2.05 -11.05
CA LEU A 278 7.40 0.70 -10.63
C LEU A 278 7.40 -0.28 -11.82
N ALA A 279 6.38 -0.22 -12.68
CA ALA A 279 6.28 -1.06 -13.87
C ALA A 279 7.44 -0.81 -14.84
N GLN A 280 7.83 0.45 -15.05
CA GLN A 280 9.02 0.81 -15.83
C GLN A 280 10.30 0.18 -15.25
N ARG A 281 10.41 0.13 -13.91
CA ARG A 281 11.57 -0.46 -13.21
C ARG A 281 11.63 -1.97 -13.26
N ALA A 282 10.52 -2.65 -13.50
CA ALA A 282 10.46 -4.11 -13.59
C ALA A 282 10.92 -4.66 -14.94
N ASN A 283 11.38 -3.83 -15.90
CA ASN A 283 11.62 -4.27 -17.28
C ASN A 283 10.41 -5.03 -17.84
N ILE A 284 9.18 -4.57 -17.52
CA ILE A 284 8.00 -5.01 -18.24
C ILE A 284 8.13 -4.39 -19.63
N ARG A 285 8.92 -5.02 -20.51
CA ARG A 285 8.73 -4.90 -21.94
C ARG A 285 7.32 -5.42 -22.17
N LEU A 286 6.35 -4.51 -22.20
CA LEU A 286 5.08 -4.76 -22.84
C LEU A 286 5.45 -5.26 -24.23
N ALA A 287 5.31 -6.57 -24.47
CA ALA A 287 5.37 -7.16 -25.78
C ALA A 287 4.15 -6.66 -26.56
N LEU A 288 4.17 -5.38 -26.93
CA LEU A 288 3.25 -4.75 -27.87
C LEU A 288 3.96 -4.45 -29.20
N THR A 289 5.15 -5.02 -29.38
CA THR A 289 5.83 -5.13 -30.68
C THR A 289 5.94 -6.60 -31.02
N GLY A 290 4.86 -7.14 -31.55
CA GLY A 290 4.74 -8.47 -32.13
C GLY A 290 3.63 -8.42 -33.17
#